data_AF-A0A661JDH1-F1
#
_entry.id   AF-A0A661JDH1-F1
#
_cell.length_a   1.000
_cell.length_b   1.000
_cell.length_c   1.000
_cell.angle_alpha   90.00
_cell.angle_beta   90.00
_cell.angle_gamma   90.00
#
_symmetry.space_group_name_H-M   'P 1'
#
loop_
_entity.id
_entity.type
_entity.pdbx_description
1 polymer ?
#
loop_
_entity_poly.entity_id
_entity_poly.type
_entity_poly.pdbx_seq_one_letter_code
_entity_poly.pdbx_strand_id
1 'polypeptide(L)'
;MKLSKSRLQKYITCPQSYLLQYELKVEPLRSSSDLLTGLSTHRLITSYFAKKKKGETCNLSQVLEEFWSGYPLENTDFETQEDLEVAKRESRRYAELFLKEVTIEPLEIEYEFTLPLLN
;
A
#
# COMPACT_ATOMS: atom_id res chain seq x y z
N MET A 1 -6.46 -0.74 24.96
CA MET A 1 -6.51 -0.48 23.51
C MET A 1 -5.09 -0.36 22.99
N LYS A 2 -4.73 -1.07 21.91
CA LYS A 2 -3.41 -0.93 21.29
C LYS A 2 -3.54 -0.10 20.01
N LEU A 3 -2.70 0.91 19.83
CA LEU A 3 -2.70 1.76 18.63
C LEU A 3 -1.41 1.59 17.81
N SER A 4 -1.56 1.48 16.50
CA SER A 4 -0.46 1.66 15.56
C SER A 4 -0.08 3.14 15.46
N LYS A 5 1.12 3.43 14.93
CA LYS A 5 1.58 4.81 14.69
C LYS A 5 0.58 5.63 13.87
N SER A 6 0.05 5.06 12.79
CA SER A 6 -0.93 5.74 11.92
C SER A 6 -2.25 6.04 12.64
N ARG A 7 -2.73 5.11 13.47
CA ARG A 7 -3.93 5.31 14.30
C ARG A 7 -3.73 6.40 15.35
N LEU A 8 -2.59 6.39 16.04
CA LEU A 8 -2.24 7.43 17.02
C LEU A 8 -2.17 8.82 16.36
N GLN A 9 -1.49 8.92 15.22
CA GLN A 9 -1.39 10.17 14.48
C GLN A 9 -2.78 10.67 14.02
N LYS A 10 -3.64 9.78 13.53
CA LYS A 10 -5.01 10.14 13.17
C LYS A 10 -5.81 10.66 14.36
N TYR A 11 -5.72 9.99 15.51
CA TYR A 11 -6.41 10.39 16.74
C TYR A 11 -5.98 11.78 17.20
N ILE A 12 -4.67 12.07 17.20
CA ILE A 12 -4.11 13.37 17.60
C ILE A 12 -4.56 14.47 16.62
N THR A 13 -4.53 14.22 15.32
CA THR A 13 -4.90 15.22 14.30
C THR A 13 -6.41 15.50 14.26
N CYS A 14 -7.24 14.45 14.32
CA CYS A 14 -8.70 14.57 14.27
C CYS A 14 -9.36 13.36 14.96
N PRO A 15 -9.74 13.49 16.24
CA PRO A 15 -10.40 12.42 17.00
C PRO A 15 -11.69 11.91 16.34
N GLN A 16 -12.46 12.80 15.70
CA GLN A 16 -13.70 12.43 15.02
C GLN A 16 -13.42 11.54 13.79
N SER A 17 -12.40 11.86 13.01
CA SER A 17 -12.00 11.02 11.87
C SER A 17 -11.49 9.66 12.33
N TYR A 18 -10.76 9.62 13.45
CA TYR A 18 -10.37 8.36 14.09
C TYR A 18 -11.60 7.53 14.49
N LEU A 19 -12.58 8.12 15.18
CA LEU A 19 -13.80 7.43 15.61
C LEU A 19 -14.54 6.82 14.43
N LEU A 20 -14.81 7.62 13.38
CA LEU A 20 -15.53 7.17 12.19
C LEU A 20 -14.79 5.98 11.53
N GLN A 21 -13.49 6.12 11.30
CA GLN A 21 -12.73 5.15 10.52
C GLN A 21 -12.40 3.86 11.31
N TYR A 22 -11.98 3.98 12.56
CA TYR A 22 -11.41 2.84 13.30
C TYR A 22 -12.38 2.20 14.30
N GLU A 23 -13.24 2.99 14.94
CA GLU A 23 -14.19 2.47 15.94
C GLU A 23 -15.53 2.11 15.27
N LEU A 24 -16.05 3.00 14.41
CA LEU A 24 -17.30 2.78 13.69
C LEU A 24 -17.12 2.06 12.35
N LYS A 25 -15.87 1.86 11.90
CA LYS A 25 -15.52 1.16 10.66
C LYS A 25 -16.23 1.72 9.43
N VAL A 26 -16.38 3.04 9.38
CA VAL A 26 -16.91 3.73 8.20
C VAL A 26 -15.81 3.76 7.15
N GLU A 27 -16.00 3.00 6.08
CA GLU A 27 -15.06 2.89 4.98
C GLU A 27 -15.53 3.71 3.76
N PRO A 28 -14.61 4.34 3.01
CA PRO A 28 -14.93 4.96 1.73
C PRO A 28 -15.50 3.91 0.76
N LEU A 29 -16.53 4.29 -0.01
CA LEU A 29 -17.12 3.40 -1.02
C LEU A 29 -16.16 3.07 -2.18
N ARG A 30 -15.23 3.98 -2.46
CA ARG A 30 -14.26 3.88 -3.55
C ARG A 30 -12.85 3.94 -2.98
N SER A 31 -11.97 3.13 -3.54
CA SER A 31 -10.55 3.15 -3.19
C SER A 31 -9.90 4.41 -3.75
N SER A 32 -9.06 5.05 -2.95
CA SER A 32 -8.33 6.24 -3.35
C SER A 32 -7.20 5.91 -4.33
N SER A 33 -7.13 6.63 -5.44
CA SER A 33 -6.12 6.55 -6.50
C SER A 33 -4.70 6.65 -5.96
N ASP A 34 -4.40 7.67 -5.15
CA ASP A 34 -3.10 7.84 -4.50
C ASP A 34 -2.73 6.64 -3.62
N LEU A 35 -3.70 6.15 -2.85
CA LEU A 35 -3.51 5.00 -1.98
C LEU A 35 -3.19 3.74 -2.80
N LEU A 36 -3.93 3.50 -3.89
CA LEU A 36 -3.72 2.34 -4.75
C LEU A 36 -2.36 2.40 -5.46
N THR A 37 -1.95 3.57 -5.95
CA THR A 37 -0.62 3.76 -6.55
C THR A 37 0.49 3.46 -5.54
N GLY A 38 0.35 3.96 -4.31
CA GLY A 38 1.28 3.67 -3.21
C GLY A 38 1.32 2.17 -2.85
N LEU A 39 0.16 1.56 -2.63
CA LEU A 39 0.04 0.13 -2.28
C LEU A 39 0.61 -0.77 -3.38
N SER A 40 0.30 -0.50 -4.65
CA SER A 40 0.86 -1.20 -5.81
C SER A 40 2.39 -1.13 -5.79
N THR A 41 2.95 0.07 -5.60
CA THR A 41 4.41 0.30 -5.54
C THR A 41 5.05 -0.53 -4.43
N HIS A 42 4.48 -0.48 -3.22
CA HIS A 42 4.96 -1.26 -2.07
C HIS A 42 4.85 -2.77 -2.30
N ARG A 43 3.77 -3.23 -2.93
CA ARG A 43 3.55 -4.65 -3.24
C ARG A 43 4.60 -5.17 -4.20
N LEU A 44 4.95 -4.39 -5.23
CA LEU A 44 6.00 -4.73 -6.21
C LEU A 44 7.36 -4.88 -5.54
N ILE A 45 7.78 -3.87 -4.75
CA ILE A 45 9.05 -3.87 -4.04
C ILE A 45 9.14 -5.06 -3.07
N THR A 46 8.10 -5.26 -2.26
CA THR A 46 8.06 -6.34 -1.26
C THR A 46 8.12 -7.71 -1.94
N SER A 47 7.37 -7.91 -3.03
CA SER A 47 7.37 -9.18 -3.78
C SER A 47 8.73 -9.47 -4.40
N TYR A 48 9.41 -8.45 -4.91
CA TYR A 48 10.78 -8.57 -5.43
C TYR A 48 11.73 -9.09 -4.36
N PHE A 49 11.80 -8.45 -3.20
CA PHE A 49 12.71 -8.86 -2.13
C PHE A 49 12.34 -10.22 -1.54
N ALA A 50 11.04 -10.52 -1.41
CA ALA A 50 10.57 -11.82 -0.93
C ALA A 50 11.01 -12.97 -1.84
N LYS A 51 10.91 -12.81 -3.17
CA LYS A 51 11.38 -13.81 -4.14
C LYS A 51 12.92 -13.88 -4.22
N LYS A 52 13.59 -12.73 -4.21
CA LYS A 52 15.06 -12.66 -4.19
C LYS A 52 15.65 -13.39 -2.99
N LYS A 53 15.04 -13.26 -1.80
CA LYS A 53 15.45 -13.98 -0.58
C LYS A 53 15.36 -15.51 -0.72
N LYS A 54 14.46 -16.00 -1.57
CA LYS A 54 14.30 -17.43 -1.91
C LYS A 54 15.19 -17.89 -3.07
N GLY A 55 15.96 -16.98 -3.68
CA GLY A 55 16.72 -17.27 -4.90
C GLY A 55 15.87 -17.35 -6.17
N GLU A 56 14.62 -16.88 -6.12
CA GLU A 56 13.68 -16.90 -7.25
C GLU A 56 13.71 -15.58 -8.03
N THR A 57 13.37 -15.65 -9.33
CA THR A 57 13.17 -14.46 -10.15
C THR A 57 11.78 -13.87 -9.92
N CYS A 58 11.69 -12.54 -9.86
CA CYS A 58 10.43 -11.83 -9.68
C CYS A 58 9.96 -11.20 -10.99
N ASN A 59 8.81 -11.66 -11.51
CA ASN A 59 8.11 -11.00 -12.61
C ASN A 59 7.24 -9.85 -12.07
N LEU A 60 7.77 -8.62 -12.13
CA LEU A 60 7.06 -7.43 -11.66
C LEU A 60 5.77 -7.15 -12.46
N SER A 61 5.76 -7.43 -13.77
CA SER A 61 4.56 -7.22 -14.61
C SER A 61 3.40 -8.11 -14.14
N GLN A 62 3.69 -9.36 -13.77
CA GLN A 62 2.68 -10.27 -13.24
C GLN A 62 2.14 -9.78 -11.90
N VAL A 63 3.01 -9.37 -10.97
CA VAL A 63 2.61 -8.86 -9.65
C VAL A 63 1.76 -7.59 -9.79
N LEU A 64 2.11 -6.71 -10.75
CA LEU A 64 1.34 -5.52 -11.07
C LEU A 64 -0.07 -5.90 -11.53
N GLU A 65 -0.19 -6.78 -12.53
CA GLU A 65 -1.49 -7.18 -13.07
C GLU A 65 -2.37 -7.86 -12.01
N GLU A 66 -1.79 -8.76 -11.22
CA GLU A 66 -2.47 -9.41 -10.09
C GLU A 66 -3.01 -8.39 -9.09
N PHE A 67 -2.22 -7.38 -8.72
CA PHE A 67 -2.67 -6.33 -7.81
C PHE A 67 -3.85 -5.53 -8.39
N TRP A 68 -3.72 -5.04 -9.62
CA TRP A 68 -4.72 -4.14 -10.21
C TRP A 68 -5.98 -4.87 -10.69
N SER A 69 -5.94 -6.19 -10.88
CA SER A 69 -7.14 -7.00 -11.19
C SER A 69 -8.25 -6.89 -10.14
N GLY A 70 -7.90 -6.54 -8.90
CA GLY A 70 -8.86 -6.33 -7.81
C GLY A 70 -9.49 -4.94 -7.76
N TYR A 71 -9.05 -4.00 -8.61
CA TYR A 71 -9.45 -2.59 -8.55
C TYR A 71 -9.94 -2.11 -9.92
N PRO A 72 -11.15 -2.54 -10.36
CA PRO A 72 -11.75 -2.03 -11.58
C PRO A 72 -12.22 -0.59 -11.38
N LEU A 73 -12.36 0.18 -12.47
CA LEU A 73 -12.61 1.63 -12.47
C LEU A 73 -13.79 2.02 -11.55
N GLU A 74 -14.87 1.22 -11.55
CA GLU A 74 -16.11 1.49 -10.82
C GLU A 74 -15.92 1.51 -9.29
N ASN A 75 -14.88 0.83 -8.80
CA ASN A 75 -14.55 0.68 -7.38
C ASN A 75 -13.43 1.64 -6.94
N THR A 76 -13.04 2.57 -7.80
CA THR A 76 -11.97 3.53 -7.57
C THR A 76 -12.46 4.96 -7.73
N ASP A 77 -11.70 5.92 -7.23
CA ASP A 77 -11.97 7.35 -7.45
C ASP A 77 -11.33 7.92 -8.74
N PHE A 78 -10.75 7.06 -9.60
CA PHE A 78 -10.29 7.47 -10.92
C PHE A 78 -11.46 7.96 -11.78
N GLU A 79 -11.24 9.02 -12.56
CA GLU A 79 -12.26 9.59 -13.44
C GLU A 79 -12.37 8.81 -14.74
N THR A 80 -11.24 8.36 -15.28
CA THR A 80 -11.17 7.65 -16.56
C THR A 80 -10.34 6.36 -16.49
N GLN A 81 -10.57 5.47 -17.46
CA GLN A 81 -9.70 4.30 -17.65
C GLN A 81 -8.25 4.70 -17.95
N GLU A 82 -8.05 5.85 -18.59
CA GLU A 82 -6.71 6.35 -18.89
C GLU A 82 -5.94 6.71 -17.61
N ASP A 83 -6.60 7.35 -16.64
CA ASP A 83 -5.99 7.70 -15.35
C ASP A 83 -5.56 6.46 -14.57
N LEU A 84 -6.40 5.41 -14.59
CA LEU A 84 -6.08 4.12 -13.97
C LEU A 84 -4.85 3.48 -14.63
N GLU A 85 -4.77 3.52 -15.97
CA GLU A 85 -3.60 3.01 -16.70
C GLU A 85 -2.34 3.87 -16.47
N VAL A 86 -2.48 5.18 -16.27
CA VAL A 86 -1.37 6.06 -15.85
C VAL A 86 -0.86 5.61 -14.47
N ALA A 87 -1.74 5.45 -13.49
CA ALA A 87 -1.39 5.02 -12.13
C ALA A 87 -0.67 3.65 -12.11
N LYS A 88 -1.14 2.69 -12.93
CA LYS A 88 -0.45 1.41 -13.15
C LYS A 88 0.99 1.61 -13.60
N ARG A 89 1.20 2.42 -14.65
CA ARG A 89 2.54 2.73 -15.18
C ARG A 89 3.42 3.45 -14.15
N GLU A 90 2.86 4.39 -13.42
CA GLU A 90 3.58 5.14 -12.39
C GLU A 90 4.04 4.26 -11.25
N SER A 91 3.14 3.41 -10.70
CA SER A 91 3.50 2.49 -9.62
C SER A 91 4.64 1.54 -10.01
N ARG A 92 4.64 1.05 -11.25
CA ARG A 92 5.75 0.27 -11.81
C ARG A 92 7.04 1.09 -11.91
N ARG A 93 6.97 2.31 -12.46
CA ARG A 93 8.12 3.20 -12.61
C ARG A 93 8.77 3.50 -11.25
N TYR A 94 7.96 3.79 -10.23
CA TYR A 94 8.46 4.04 -8.87
C TYR A 94 9.13 2.81 -8.26
N ALA A 95 8.54 1.63 -8.43
CA ALA A 95 9.13 0.39 -7.95
C ALA A 95 10.48 0.09 -8.64
N GLU A 96 10.54 0.22 -9.97
CA GLU A 96 11.78 0.02 -10.74
C GLU A 96 12.87 1.02 -10.33
N LEU A 97 12.51 2.30 -10.13
CA LEU A 97 13.42 3.32 -9.65
C LEU A 97 13.99 2.97 -8.26
N PHE A 98 13.12 2.58 -7.33
CA PHE A 98 13.53 2.17 -5.99
C PHE A 98 14.49 0.98 -6.05
N LEU A 99 14.17 -0.07 -6.80
CA LEU A 99 15.00 -1.27 -6.92
C LEU A 99 16.35 -1.01 -7.59
N LYS A 100 16.44 0.03 -8.43
CA LYS A 100 17.67 0.46 -9.08
C LYS A 100 18.55 1.30 -8.16
N GLU A 101 17.96 2.24 -7.43
CA GLU A 101 18.71 3.28 -6.70
C GLU A 101 18.93 2.95 -5.23
N VAL A 102 18.08 2.12 -4.64
CA VAL A 102 18.12 1.80 -3.22
C VAL A 102 18.74 0.43 -3.00
N THR A 103 19.94 0.43 -2.41
CA THR A 103 20.58 -0.80 -1.95
C THR A 103 20.16 -1.07 -0.51
N ILE A 104 19.22 -1.99 -0.33
CA ILE A 104 18.84 -2.50 0.98
C ILE A 104 18.92 -4.02 1.00
N GLU A 105 19.30 -4.56 2.15
CA GLU A 105 19.15 -5.98 2.47
C GLU A 105 18.07 -6.08 3.56
N PRO A 106 16.81 -6.38 3.19
CA PRO A 106 15.74 -6.47 4.17
C PRO A 106 16.01 -7.62 5.15
N LEU A 107 16.29 -7.26 6.40
CA LEU A 107 16.48 -8.23 7.50
C LEU A 107 15.17 -8.98 7.76
N GLU A 108 14.06 -8.24 7.79
CA GLU A 108 12.70 -8.74 7.96
C GLU A 108 11.73 -7.99 7.03
N ILE A 109 10.64 -8.66 6.64
CA ILE A 109 9.51 -8.06 5.92
C ILE A 109 8.52 -7.62 7.02
N GLU A 110 8.02 -6.38 6.95
CA GLU A 110 7.27 -5.69 8.01
C GLU A 110 6.44 -6.59 8.95
N TYR A 111 6.63 -6.41 10.26
CA TYR A 111 5.82 -7.03 11.32
C TYR A 111 4.85 -6.01 11.91
N GLU A 112 3.62 -6.43 12.21
CA GLU A 112 2.62 -5.58 12.85
C GLU A 112 3.02 -5.30 14.31
N PHE A 113 3.51 -4.10 14.62
CA PHE A 113 3.81 -3.70 15.99
C PHE A 113 2.64 -2.90 16.59
N THR A 114 2.25 -3.27 17.82
CA THR A 114 1.12 -2.66 18.52
C THR A 114 1.56 -2.18 19.91
N LEU A 115 1.43 -0.88 20.18
CA LEU A 115 1.75 -0.30 21.49
C LEU A 115 0.49 -0.24 22.36
N PRO A 116 0.51 -0.76 23.61
CA PRO A 116 -0.57 -0.53 24.55
C PRO A 116 -0.60 0.94 24.97
N LEU A 117 -1.77 1.56 24.98
CA LEU A 117 -1.88 2.96 25.36
C LEU A 117 -1.82 3.20 26.88
N LEU A 118 -2.17 2.22 27.71
CA LEU A 118 -2.12 2.29 29.18
C LEU A 118 -1.98 0.86 29.74
N ASN A 119 -1.32 0.74 30.91
CA ASN A 119 -1.25 -0.50 31.72
C ASN A 119 -2.65 -1.03 32.06
#